data_AF-A0A929SA14-F1
#
_entry.id   AF-A0A929SA14-F1
#
_cell.length_a   1.000
_cell.length_b   1.000
_cell.length_c   1.000
_cell.angle_alpha   90.00
_cell.angle_beta   90.00
_cell.angle_gamma   90.00
#
_symmetry.space_group_name_H-M   'P 1'
#
loop_
_entity.id
_entity.type
_entity.pdbx_description
1 polymer ?
#
loop_
_entity_poly.entity_id
_entity_poly.type
_entity_poly.pdbx_seq_one_letter_code
_entity_poly.pdbx_strand_id
1 'polypeptide(L)'
;MDKEKYRQKRVENNKQQAKIRNKEFNPKMKVKTELKLHIMYEGWKKDDIRHSLVNKQYIAGIMKSKEIAKLRDARVYRRYDESKIKLRVTNEDGEKWTKETTFKGGIYQKDQFHIMQEIKRDVPKEYRNIIIELIKKFKRIQPVIMV
;
A
#
# COMPACT_ATOMS: atom_id res chain seq x y z
N MET A 1 -8.79 12.09 -12.88
CA MET A 1 -7.96 13.28 -13.17
C MET A 1 -7.05 12.91 -14.32
N ASP A 2 -7.02 13.73 -15.37
CA ASP A 2 -6.21 13.48 -16.56
C ASP A 2 -4.70 13.61 -16.25
N LYS A 3 -3.88 12.74 -16.82
CA LYS A 3 -2.42 12.66 -16.63
C LYS A 3 -1.77 14.01 -16.90
N GLU A 4 -2.20 14.70 -17.96
CA GLU A 4 -1.61 15.98 -18.37
C GLU A 4 -1.95 17.10 -17.38
N LYS A 5 -3.20 17.16 -16.93
CA LYS A 5 -3.62 18.13 -15.89
C LYS A 5 -2.86 17.91 -14.57
N TYR A 6 -2.64 16.66 -14.16
CA TYR A 6 -1.85 16.36 -12.97
C TYR A 6 -0.38 16.79 -13.12
N ARG A 7 0.20 16.55 -14.30
CA ARG A 7 1.58 16.95 -14.63
C ARG A 7 1.74 18.47 -14.53
N GLN A 8 0.84 19.23 -15.16
CA GLN A 8 0.86 20.70 -15.12
C GLN A 8 0.77 21.22 -13.67
N LYS A 9 -0.15 20.67 -12.87
CA LYS A 9 -0.29 21.02 -11.45
C LYS A 9 0.98 20.74 -10.64
N ARG A 10 1.68 19.63 -10.91
CA ARG A 10 2.96 19.33 -10.25
C ARG A 10 4.08 20.28 -10.68
N VAL A 11 4.16 20.63 -11.96
CA VAL A 11 5.13 21.61 -12.47
C VAL A 11 4.93 22.94 -11.76
N GLU A 12 3.69 23.42 -11.66
CA GLU A 12 3.38 24.70 -11.03
C GLU A 12 3.72 24.70 -9.54
N ASN A 13 3.35 23.63 -8.81
CA ASN A 13 3.74 23.48 -7.41
C ASN A 13 5.27 23.47 -7.22
N ASN A 14 6.02 22.82 -8.12
CA ASN A 14 7.48 22.78 -8.04
C ASN A 14 8.09 24.17 -8.29
N LYS A 15 7.54 24.95 -9.23
CA LYS A 15 7.94 26.35 -9.45
C LYS A 15 7.73 27.19 -8.20
N GLN A 16 6.55 27.09 -7.58
CA GLN A 16 6.25 27.81 -6.33
C GLN A 16 7.20 27.42 -5.20
N GLN A 17 7.46 26.12 -5.02
CA GLN A 17 8.39 25.63 -4.00
C GLN A 17 9.85 26.07 -4.25
N ALA A 18 10.28 26.15 -5.51
CA ALA A 18 11.60 26.66 -5.86
C ALA A 18 11.74 28.15 -5.49
N LYS A 19 10.71 28.97 -5.77
CA LYS A 19 10.64 30.38 -5.34
C LYS A 19 10.73 30.51 -3.81
N ILE A 20 9.92 29.76 -3.07
CA ILE A 20 9.92 29.78 -1.60
C ILE A 20 11.29 29.41 -1.02
N ARG A 21 12.01 28.51 -1.68
CA ARG A 21 13.34 28.04 -1.23
C ARG A 21 14.50 28.89 -1.76
N ASN A 22 14.23 30.01 -2.45
CA ASN A 22 15.23 30.81 -3.16
C ASN A 22 16.17 29.96 -4.04
N LYS A 23 15.60 29.02 -4.79
CA LYS A 23 16.32 28.18 -5.75
C LYS A 23 15.79 28.41 -7.16
N GLU A 24 16.67 28.35 -8.15
CA GLU A 24 16.26 28.38 -9.54
C GLU A 24 15.46 27.12 -9.90
N PHE A 25 14.34 27.33 -10.59
CA PHE A 25 13.53 26.24 -11.10
C PHE A 25 14.14 25.72 -12.41
N ASN A 26 14.54 24.44 -12.44
CA ASN A 26 15.02 23.82 -13.67
C ASN A 26 13.83 23.27 -14.51
N PRO A 27 13.50 23.87 -15.66
CA PRO A 27 12.36 23.45 -16.49
C PRO A 27 12.56 22.10 -17.19
N LYS A 28 13.80 21.61 -17.30
CA LYS A 28 14.13 20.32 -17.92
C LYS A 28 13.92 19.13 -16.96
N MET A 29 13.59 19.37 -15.69
CA MET A 29 13.35 18.29 -14.73
C MET A 29 12.15 17.44 -15.11
N LYS A 30 12.37 16.13 -15.30
CA LYS A 30 11.30 15.17 -15.54
C LYS A 30 10.38 15.07 -14.32
N VAL A 31 9.12 15.45 -14.49
CA VAL A 31 8.09 15.24 -13.48
C VAL A 31 7.63 13.78 -13.53
N LYS A 32 8.08 12.99 -12.55
CA LYS A 32 7.61 11.61 -12.38
C LYS A 32 6.11 11.61 -12.07
N THR A 33 5.39 10.78 -12.82
CA THR A 33 3.97 10.54 -12.63
C THR A 33 3.82 9.12 -12.09
N GLU A 34 3.34 9.00 -10.84
CA GLU A 34 3.14 7.70 -10.20
C GLU A 34 1.67 7.29 -10.36
N LEU A 35 1.46 6.09 -10.89
CA LEU A 35 0.17 5.41 -10.83
C LEU A 35 0.08 4.71 -9.48
N LYS A 36 -0.94 5.03 -8.69
CA LYS A 36 -1.23 4.32 -7.44
C LYS A 36 -2.34 3.31 -7.67
N LEU A 37 -2.13 2.09 -7.18
CA LEU A 37 -3.08 0.99 -7.20
C LEU A 37 -3.34 0.55 -5.76
N HIS A 38 -4.60 0.47 -5.37
CA HIS A 38 -5.02 -0.07 -4.09
C HIS A 38 -6.06 -1.17 -4.33
N ILE A 39 -5.87 -2.32 -3.66
CA ILE A 39 -6.73 -3.49 -3.77
C ILE A 39 -7.31 -3.74 -2.38
N MET A 40 -8.63 -3.88 -2.29
CA MET A 40 -9.32 -4.27 -1.06
C MET A 40 -10.25 -5.45 -1.35
N TYR A 41 -10.43 -6.31 -0.35
CA TYR A 41 -11.30 -7.49 -0.40
C TYR A 41 -11.67 -7.89 1.03
N GLU A 42 -12.73 -8.67 1.19
CA GLU A 42 -13.20 -9.11 2.52
C GLU A 42 -12.39 -10.28 3.06
N GLY A 43 -11.95 -11.16 2.17
CA GLY A 43 -11.20 -12.37 2.49
C GLY A 43 -11.16 -13.31 1.29
N TRP A 44 -10.82 -14.57 1.55
CA TRP A 44 -10.92 -15.66 0.57
C TRP A 44 -12.15 -16.51 0.81
N LYS A 45 -12.66 -17.14 -0.24
CA LYS A 45 -13.67 -18.20 -0.10
C LYS A 45 -13.05 -19.40 0.61
N LYS A 46 -13.71 -19.91 1.67
CA LYS A 46 -13.18 -21.01 2.50
C LYS A 46 -12.98 -22.31 1.73
N ASP A 47 -13.84 -22.59 0.75
CA ASP A 47 -13.85 -23.87 0.04
C ASP A 47 -13.15 -23.83 -1.33
N ASP A 48 -12.39 -22.77 -1.62
CA ASP A 48 -11.68 -22.65 -2.89
C ASP A 48 -10.19 -22.93 -2.73
N ILE A 49 -9.72 -23.98 -3.40
CA ILE A 49 -8.30 -24.38 -3.49
C ILE A 49 -7.42 -23.22 -3.99
N ARG A 50 -7.96 -22.38 -4.88
CA ARG A 50 -7.24 -21.23 -5.45
C ARG A 50 -7.39 -19.94 -4.63
N HIS A 51 -8.05 -20.00 -3.47
CA HIS A 51 -8.24 -18.87 -2.56
C HIS A 51 -8.86 -17.64 -3.25
N SER A 52 -9.94 -17.82 -4.02
CA SER A 52 -10.61 -16.69 -4.68
C SER A 52 -11.03 -15.62 -3.69
N LEU A 53 -10.75 -14.37 -4.05
CA LEU A 53 -11.04 -13.21 -3.22
C LEU A 53 -12.53 -12.83 -3.28
N VAL A 54 -13.10 -12.48 -2.14
CA VAL A 54 -14.49 -12.04 -1.99
C VAL A 54 -14.57 -10.51 -2.04
N ASN A 55 -15.53 -9.98 -2.81
CA ASN A 55 -15.81 -8.55 -2.93
C ASN A 55 -14.58 -7.68 -3.27
N LYS A 56 -13.71 -8.22 -4.14
CA LYS A 56 -12.48 -7.57 -4.59
C LYS A 56 -12.78 -6.26 -5.32
N GLN A 57 -12.12 -5.20 -4.90
CA GLN A 57 -12.25 -3.87 -5.46
C GLN A 57 -10.88 -3.26 -5.71
N TYR A 58 -10.84 -2.41 -6.73
CA TYR A 58 -9.64 -1.74 -7.18
C TYR A 58 -9.85 -0.23 -7.17
N ILE A 59 -8.85 0.49 -6.69
CA ILE A 59 -8.72 1.94 -6.86
C ILE A 59 -7.41 2.17 -7.59
N ALA A 60 -7.49 2.70 -8.81
CA ALA A 60 -6.31 3.02 -9.60
C ALA A 60 -6.38 4.48 -10.03
N GLY A 61 -5.26 5.18 -9.96
CA GLY A 61 -5.17 6.50 -10.55
C GLY A 61 -3.88 7.23 -10.21
N ILE A 62 -3.64 8.28 -10.98
CA ILE A 62 -2.52 9.20 -10.77
C ILE A 62 -2.98 10.23 -9.74
N MET A 63 -2.57 10.05 -8.50
CA MET A 63 -3.01 10.87 -7.37
C MET A 63 -2.01 10.82 -6.21
N LYS A 64 -2.21 11.67 -5.21
CA LYS A 64 -1.39 11.64 -3.98
C LYS A 64 -1.80 10.47 -3.08
N SER A 65 -0.87 10.01 -2.24
CA SER A 65 -1.15 8.91 -1.29
C SER A 65 -2.31 9.22 -0.33
N LYS A 66 -2.44 10.47 0.12
CA LYS A 66 -3.58 10.89 0.95
C LYS A 66 -4.93 10.87 0.21
N GLU A 67 -4.92 11.06 -1.12
CA GLU A 67 -6.14 11.05 -1.92
C GLU A 67 -6.64 9.61 -2.13
N ILE A 68 -5.75 8.66 -2.42
CA ILE A 68 -6.14 7.24 -2.54
C ILE A 68 -6.63 6.67 -1.20
N ALA A 69 -6.02 7.07 -0.07
CA ALA A 69 -6.48 6.70 1.27
C ALA A 69 -7.91 7.22 1.55
N LYS A 70 -8.19 8.49 1.24
CA LYS A 70 -9.55 9.04 1.36
C LYS A 70 -10.57 8.31 0.47
N LEU A 71 -10.20 7.98 -0.76
CA LEU A 71 -11.07 7.21 -1.67
C LEU A 71 -11.32 5.79 -1.16
N ARG A 72 -10.31 5.15 -0.57
CA ARG A 72 -10.45 3.86 0.11
C ARG A 72 -11.47 3.96 1.22
N ASP A 73 -11.31 4.93 2.12
CA ASP A 73 -12.17 5.07 3.29
C ASP A 73 -13.63 5.38 2.87
N ALA A 74 -13.82 6.31 1.93
CA ALA A 74 -15.15 6.62 1.38
C ALA A 74 -15.82 5.39 0.73
N ARG A 75 -15.03 4.53 0.08
CA ARG A 75 -15.55 3.30 -0.56
C ARG A 75 -15.95 2.25 0.46
N VAL A 76 -15.21 2.12 1.55
CA VAL A 76 -15.59 1.24 2.66
C VAL A 76 -16.86 1.77 3.31
N TYR A 77 -16.89 3.05 3.70
CA TYR A 77 -18.04 3.67 4.34
C TYR A 77 -19.33 3.51 3.51
N ARG A 78 -19.23 3.61 2.18
CA ARG A 78 -20.38 3.42 1.29
C ARG A 78 -20.91 1.99 1.24
N ARG A 79 -20.06 0.99 1.46
CA ARG A 79 -20.37 -0.42 1.18
C ARG A 79 -20.54 -1.27 2.44
N TYR A 80 -19.90 -0.88 3.52
CA TYR A 80 -19.89 -1.61 4.77
C TYR A 80 -20.31 -0.70 5.91
N ASP A 81 -21.08 -1.29 6.83
CA ASP A 81 -21.30 -0.72 8.14
C ASP A 81 -20.02 -0.92 8.96
N GLU A 82 -19.29 0.17 9.21
CA GLU A 82 -17.99 0.13 9.91
C GLU A 82 -18.10 -0.48 11.31
N SER A 83 -19.26 -0.37 11.97
CA SER A 83 -19.48 -0.97 13.30
C SER A 83 -19.43 -2.49 13.30
N LYS A 84 -19.69 -3.12 12.15
CA LYS A 84 -19.68 -4.58 11.97
C LYS A 84 -18.31 -5.12 11.56
N ILE A 85 -17.38 -4.24 11.18
CA ILE A 85 -16.03 -4.64 10.76
C ILE A 85 -15.23 -5.01 12.01
N LYS A 86 -15.10 -6.32 12.26
CA LYS A 86 -14.32 -6.85 13.40
C LYS A 86 -12.81 -6.70 13.20
N LEU A 87 -12.36 -6.75 11.95
CA LEU A 87 -10.95 -6.76 11.62
C LEU A 87 -10.70 -6.05 10.30
N ARG A 88 -9.63 -5.24 10.27
CA ARG A 88 -9.07 -4.67 9.06
C ARG A 88 -7.57 -4.93 9.03
N VAL A 89 -7.10 -5.61 7.99
CA VAL A 89 -5.67 -5.87 7.76
C VAL A 89 -5.20 -5.03 6.58
N THR A 90 -4.05 -4.37 6.72
CA THR A 90 -3.42 -3.58 5.67
C THR A 90 -2.03 -4.14 5.39
N ASN A 91 -1.83 -4.65 4.17
CA ASN A 91 -0.55 -5.16 3.69
C ASN A 91 0.13 -4.08 2.84
N GLU A 92 1.18 -3.45 3.35
CA GLU A 92 1.91 -2.41 2.63
C GLU A 92 3.44 -2.61 2.75
N ASP A 93 4.20 -1.76 2.06
CA ASP A 93 5.64 -1.88 1.79
C ASP A 93 6.55 -1.52 2.97
N GLY A 94 6.02 -0.87 4.01
CA GLY A 94 6.80 -0.39 5.15
C GLY A 94 6.98 1.12 5.20
N GLU A 95 6.55 1.87 4.19
CA GLU A 95 6.82 3.32 4.13
C GLU A 95 6.14 4.06 5.28
N LYS A 96 6.79 5.08 5.85
CA LYS A 96 6.32 5.73 7.09
C LYS A 96 4.85 6.21 7.00
N TRP A 97 4.44 6.74 5.85
CA TRP A 97 3.08 7.25 5.64
C TRP A 97 2.02 6.13 5.55
N THR A 98 2.39 4.89 5.22
CA THR A 98 1.46 3.75 5.16
C THR A 98 0.94 3.38 6.55
N LYS A 99 1.84 3.39 7.53
CA LYS A 99 1.50 3.22 8.95
C LYS A 99 0.61 4.35 9.46
N GLU A 100 0.91 5.59 9.07
CA GLU A 100 0.12 6.78 9.47
C GLU A 100 -1.29 6.81 8.84
N THR A 101 -1.48 6.17 7.69
CA THR A 101 -2.77 6.11 6.98
C THR A 101 -3.55 4.81 7.22
N THR A 102 -3.02 3.93 8.07
CA THR A 102 -3.71 2.72 8.52
C THR A 102 -4.82 3.11 9.49
N PHE A 103 -5.96 2.43 9.39
CA PHE A 103 -7.11 2.68 10.26
C PHE A 103 -6.78 2.38 11.73
N LYS A 104 -7.29 3.20 12.65
CA LYS A 104 -7.07 3.03 14.10
C LYS A 104 -7.67 1.70 14.57
N GLY A 105 -6.85 0.80 15.08
CA GLY A 105 -7.26 -0.57 15.47
C GLY A 105 -7.16 -1.61 14.34
N GLY A 106 -6.73 -1.21 13.15
CA GLY A 106 -6.36 -2.13 12.08
C GLY A 106 -4.98 -2.76 12.31
N ILE A 107 -4.78 -3.96 11.77
CA ILE A 107 -3.50 -4.65 11.81
C ILE A 107 -2.68 -4.25 10.58
N TYR A 108 -1.49 -3.73 10.84
CA TYR A 108 -0.51 -3.46 9.80
C TYR A 108 0.40 -4.68 9.62
N GLN A 109 0.54 -5.14 8.39
CA GLN A 109 1.49 -6.21 8.04
C GLN A 109 2.38 -5.75 6.89
N LYS A 110 3.66 -6.09 6.97
CA LYS A 110 4.57 -5.90 5.86
C LYS A 110 4.30 -6.99 4.82
N ASP A 111 4.13 -6.59 3.57
CA ASP A 111 3.86 -7.52 2.48
C ASP A 111 5.00 -8.56 2.35
N GLN A 112 4.62 -9.84 2.14
CA GLN A 112 5.54 -10.93 1.89
C GLN A 112 6.48 -10.66 0.71
N PHE A 113 6.03 -9.93 -0.31
CA PHE A 113 6.89 -9.55 -1.42
C PHE A 113 8.09 -8.72 -0.92
N HIS A 114 7.83 -7.70 -0.09
CA HIS A 114 8.88 -6.84 0.46
C HIS A 114 9.80 -7.58 1.43
N ILE A 115 9.22 -8.43 2.29
CA ILE A 115 10.02 -9.31 3.17
C ILE A 115 10.97 -10.18 2.34
N MET A 116 10.47 -10.79 1.26
CA MET A 116 11.30 -11.64 0.38
C MET A 116 12.34 -10.83 -0.40
N GLN A 117 12.01 -9.61 -0.82
CA GLN A 117 12.95 -8.71 -1.49
C GLN A 117 14.13 -8.35 -0.57
N GLU A 118 13.86 -8.05 0.70
CA GLU A 118 14.89 -7.73 1.70
C GLU A 118 15.78 -8.95 1.98
N ILE A 119 15.18 -10.12 2.18
CA ILE A 119 15.95 -11.38 2.33
C ILE A 119 16.87 -11.58 1.12
N LYS A 120 16.38 -11.33 -0.10
CA LYS A 120 17.18 -11.52 -1.31
C LYS A 120 18.32 -10.50 -1.46
N ARG A 121 18.16 -9.28 -0.93
CA ARG A 121 19.16 -8.20 -1.04
C ARG A 121 20.22 -8.29 0.05
N ASP A 122 19.79 -8.51 1.29
CA ASP A 122 20.62 -8.26 2.46
C ASP A 122 21.18 -9.55 3.09
N VAL A 123 20.60 -10.71 2.76
CA VAL A 123 21.05 -12.00 3.29
C VAL A 123 21.95 -12.74 2.29
N PRO A 124 23.11 -13.27 2.72
CA PRO A 124 23.92 -14.19 1.92
C PRO A 124 23.14 -15.43 1.46
N LYS A 125 23.43 -15.93 0.25
CA LYS A 125 22.63 -16.97 -0.41
C LYS A 125 22.45 -18.24 0.43
N GLU A 126 23.46 -18.62 1.21
CA GLU A 126 23.48 -19.80 2.09
C GLU A 126 22.45 -19.74 3.23
N TYR A 127 22.15 -18.55 3.78
CA TYR A 127 21.24 -18.38 4.92
C TYR A 127 19.79 -18.07 4.51
N ARG A 128 19.52 -17.77 3.24
CA ARG A 128 18.18 -17.36 2.78
C ARG A 128 17.11 -18.41 3.05
N ASN A 129 17.39 -19.67 2.74
CA ASN A 129 16.43 -20.76 2.92
C ASN A 129 16.12 -20.99 4.40
N ILE A 130 17.15 -20.93 5.26
CA ILE A 130 17.00 -21.06 6.71
C ILE A 130 16.08 -19.97 7.24
N ILE A 131 16.32 -18.72 6.87
CA ILE A 131 15.49 -17.58 7.30
C ILE A 131 14.05 -17.70 6.78
N ILE A 132 13.87 -18.11 5.52
CA ILE A 132 12.52 -18.33 4.95
C ILE A 132 11.76 -19.41 5.72
N GLU A 133 12.41 -20.52 6.09
CA GLU A 133 11.78 -21.56 6.90
C GLU A 133 11.43 -21.10 8.30
N LEU A 134 12.32 -20.34 8.95
CA LEU A 134 12.06 -19.77 10.27
C LEU A 134 10.84 -18.84 10.23
N ILE A 135 10.72 -17.99 9.22
CA ILE A 135 9.55 -17.11 9.04
C ILE A 135 8.27 -17.93 8.83
N LYS A 136 8.32 -19.01 8.03
CA LYS A 136 7.17 -19.90 7.84
C LYS A 136 6.74 -20.58 9.15
N LYS A 137 7.70 -21.04 9.96
CA LYS A 137 7.43 -21.65 11.28
C LYS A 137 6.84 -20.61 12.25
N PHE A 138 7.41 -19.41 12.29
CA PHE A 138 6.91 -18.32 13.13
C PHE A 138 5.45 -17.95 12.81
N LYS A 139 5.10 -17.86 11.52
CA LYS A 139 3.71 -17.62 11.07
C LYS A 139 2.74 -18.72 11.45
N ARG A 140 3.19 -19.97 11.58
CA ARG A 140 2.35 -21.09 12.07
C ARG A 140 2.13 -21.04 13.58
N ILE A 141 3.10 -20.50 14.33
CA ILE A 141 3.06 -20.39 15.80
C ILE A 141 2.25 -19.17 16.26
N GLN A 142 2.03 -18.18 15.39
CA GLN A 142 0.95 -17.20 15.56
C GLN A 142 -0.31 -17.64 14.81
N PRO A 143 -1.13 -18.58 15.34
CA PRO A 143 -2.48 -18.69 14.84
C PRO A 143 -3.31 -17.50 15.34
N VAL A 144 -4.41 -17.23 14.64
CA VAL A 144 -5.47 -16.27 15.00
C VAL A 144 -5.27 -14.83 14.51
N ILE A 145 -5.10 -14.72 13.19
CA ILE A 145 -5.89 -13.75 12.43
C ILE A 145 -6.50 -14.49 11.23
N MET A 146 -7.24 -15.58 11.51
CA MET A 146 -8.17 -16.13 10.53
C MET A 146 -9.55 -15.63 10.93
N VAL A 147 -10.11 -14.75 10.10
CA VAL A 147 -11.54 -14.44 10.07
C VAL A 147 -12.15 -15.35 9.01
#